data_AF-A0A423UPE5-F1
#
_entry.id   AF-A0A423UPE5-F1
#
_cell.length_a   1.000
_cell.length_b   1.000
_cell.length_c   1.000
_cell.angle_alpha   90.00
_cell.angle_beta   90.00
_cell.angle_gamma   90.00
#
_symmetry.space_group_name_H-M   'P 1'
#
loop_
_entity.id
_entity.type
_entity.pdbx_description
1 polymer ?
#
loop_
_entity_poly.entity_id
_entity_poly.type
_entity_poly.pdbx_seq_one_letter_code
_entity_poly.pdbx_strand_id
1 'polypeptide(L)'
;VYIEGVTSEQHVQTMVQRLQNIDFDVVFDSSQLHQFISDNSLTPFPLSLSTERLDRTVWALINGQVAVLSNGSPYAITAPATLLDFFVSPEDYYLPWVIASFFRLKFSVHPKIRIIQTGVGE
;
A
#
# COMPACT_ATOMS: atom_id res chain seq x y z
N VAL A 1 -8.64 -14.69 1.22
CA VAL A 1 -7.60 -14.99 2.23
C VAL A 1 -7.56 -13.87 3.24
N TYR A 2 -7.56 -14.19 4.54
CA TYR A 2 -7.43 -13.24 5.64
C TYR A 2 -6.74 -13.93 6.82
N ILE A 3 -6.29 -13.17 7.81
CA ILE A 3 -5.68 -13.72 9.03
C ILE A 3 -6.70 -13.59 10.17
N GLU A 4 -7.10 -14.73 10.73
CA GLU A 4 -8.02 -14.78 11.87
C GLU A 4 -7.41 -14.11 13.10
N GLY A 5 -8.21 -13.32 13.82
CA GLY A 5 -7.76 -12.54 14.98
C GLY A 5 -7.00 -11.24 14.66
N VAL A 6 -6.61 -11.02 13.41
CA VAL A 6 -5.97 -9.77 12.94
C VAL A 6 -6.92 -8.96 12.06
N THR A 7 -7.58 -9.63 11.11
CA THR A 7 -8.55 -9.00 10.21
C THR A 7 -9.90 -8.81 10.91
N SER A 8 -10.49 -7.62 10.79
CA SER A 8 -11.86 -7.35 11.26
C SER A 8 -12.88 -8.20 10.49
N GLU A 9 -13.76 -8.89 11.21
CA GLU A 9 -14.84 -9.71 10.62
C GLU A 9 -15.74 -8.89 9.68
N GLN A 10 -15.98 -7.62 10.01
CA GLN A 10 -16.78 -6.72 9.18
C GLN A 10 -16.16 -6.52 7.79
N HIS A 11 -14.83 -6.41 7.70
CA HIS A 11 -14.13 -6.27 6.41
C HIS A 11 -14.24 -7.56 5.61
N VAL A 12 -14.09 -8.72 6.26
CA VAL A 12 -14.25 -10.04 5.63
C VAL A 12 -15.66 -10.20 5.07
N GLN A 13 -16.69 -9.92 5.88
CA GLN A 13 -18.09 -10.02 5.46
C GLN A 13 -18.41 -9.08 4.29
N THR A 14 -17.95 -7.83 4.36
CA THR A 14 -18.15 -6.86 3.27
C THR A 14 -17.51 -7.36 1.98
N MET A 15 -16.29 -7.90 2.06
CA MET A 15 -15.59 -8.42 0.89
C MET A 15 -16.30 -9.65 0.30
N VAL A 16 -16.75 -10.57 1.15
CA VAL A 16 -17.52 -11.75 0.73
C VAL A 16 -18.83 -11.35 0.07
N GLN A 17 -19.57 -10.39 0.64
CA GLN A 17 -20.81 -9.86 0.05
C GLN A 17 -20.54 -9.24 -1.33
N ARG A 18 -19.48 -8.43 -1.46
CA ARG A 18 -19.09 -7.84 -2.76
C ARG A 18 -18.79 -8.92 -3.80
N LEU A 19 -18.05 -9.95 -3.42
CA LEU A 19 -17.72 -11.07 -4.33
C LEU A 19 -18.97 -11.87 -4.73
N GLN A 20 -19.93 -12.07 -3.82
CA GLN A 20 -21.18 -12.78 -4.10
C GLN A 20 -22.11 -12.00 -5.04
N ASN A 21 -22.03 -10.67 -5.04
CA ASN A 21 -22.83 -9.82 -5.93
C ASN A 21 -22.28 -9.75 -7.37
N ILE A 22 -21.10 -10.32 -7.64
CA ILE A 22 -20.52 -10.33 -8.99
C ILE A 22 -21.24 -11.40 -9.82
N ASP A 23 -22.09 -10.96 -10.74
CA ASP A 23 -22.80 -11.83 -11.69
C ASP A 23 -21.97 -11.97 -12.98
N PHE A 24 -20.97 -12.86 -12.97
CA PHE A 24 -20.15 -13.20 -14.15
C PHE A 24 -19.80 -14.69 -14.17
N ASP A 25 -20.07 -15.36 -15.29
CA ASP A 25 -19.86 -16.80 -15.48
C ASP A 25 -18.39 -17.23 -15.50
N VAL A 26 -17.48 -16.33 -15.93
CA VAL A 26 -16.04 -16.62 -15.97
C VAL A 26 -15.24 -15.37 -15.60
N VAL A 27 -14.53 -15.42 -14.49
CA VAL A 27 -13.53 -14.42 -14.10
C VAL A 27 -12.18 -14.89 -14.61
N PHE A 28 -11.70 -14.27 -15.70
CA PHE A 28 -10.40 -14.64 -16.31
C PHE A 28 -9.20 -13.99 -15.63
N ASP A 29 -9.36 -12.79 -15.05
CA ASP A 29 -8.26 -12.03 -14.47
C ASP A 29 -8.69 -11.24 -13.23
N SER A 30 -7.80 -11.10 -12.25
CA SER A 30 -8.07 -10.34 -11.03
C SER A 30 -8.12 -8.83 -11.31
N SER A 31 -7.61 -8.34 -12.44
CA SER A 31 -7.84 -6.96 -12.88
C SER A 31 -9.32 -6.64 -13.13
N GLN A 32 -10.11 -7.62 -13.59
CA GLN A 32 -11.55 -7.47 -13.76
C GLN A 32 -12.26 -7.46 -12.40
N LEU A 33 -11.86 -8.38 -11.49
CA LEU A 33 -12.35 -8.37 -10.10
C LEU A 33 -12.09 -7.04 -9.40
N HIS A 34 -10.94 -6.41 -9.67
CA HIS A 34 -10.57 -5.14 -9.06
C HIS A 34 -11.57 -4.05 -9.40
N GLN A 35 -12.08 -4.04 -10.65
CA GLN A 35 -13.11 -3.11 -11.09
C GLN A 35 -14.46 -3.38 -10.39
N PHE A 36 -14.88 -4.65 -10.31
CA PHE A 36 -16.13 -5.01 -9.65
C PHE A 36 -16.12 -4.73 -8.13
N ILE A 37 -14.99 -4.96 -7.47
CA ILE A 37 -14.83 -4.71 -6.03
C ILE A 37 -14.77 -3.21 -5.73
N SER A 38 -14.26 -2.41 -6.66
CA SER A 38 -14.07 -0.96 -6.52
C SER A 38 -15.34 -0.14 -6.80
N ASP A 39 -16.49 -0.81 -6.92
CA ASP A 39 -17.78 -0.24 -7.31
C ASP A 39 -18.04 1.15 -6.69
N ASN A 40 -18.18 2.13 -7.59
CA ASN A 40 -18.64 3.50 -7.40
C ASN A 40 -18.35 4.15 -6.03
N SER A 41 -17.10 4.07 -5.59
CA SER A 41 -16.68 4.92 -4.48
C SER A 41 -16.63 6.36 -4.96
N LEU A 42 -17.46 7.24 -4.38
CA LEU A 42 -17.39 8.70 -4.54
C LEU A 42 -16.03 9.30 -4.14
N THR A 43 -15.09 8.46 -3.68
CA THR A 43 -13.74 8.84 -3.34
C THR A 43 -12.84 8.86 -4.58
N PRO A 44 -12.04 9.92 -4.80
CA PRO A 44 -11.07 9.97 -5.89
C PRO A 44 -9.90 8.99 -5.69
N PHE A 45 -9.84 8.30 -4.56
CA PHE A 45 -8.79 7.35 -4.22
C PHE A 45 -9.29 5.90 -4.33
N PRO A 46 -8.45 5.00 -4.86
CA PRO A 46 -8.75 3.58 -4.90
C PRO A 46 -8.80 2.99 -3.49
N LEU A 47 -9.88 2.25 -3.20
CA LEU A 47 -10.10 1.58 -1.91
C LEU A 47 -9.57 0.13 -1.89
N SER A 48 -8.98 -0.32 -2.98
CA SER A 48 -8.35 -1.63 -3.11
C SER A 48 -7.07 -1.53 -3.94
N LEU A 49 -6.09 -2.38 -3.66
CA LEU A 49 -4.79 -2.39 -4.30
C LEU A 49 -4.58 -3.72 -5.00
N SER A 50 -4.12 -3.70 -6.25
CA SER A 50 -3.75 -4.92 -7.00
C SER A 50 -2.24 -5.03 -7.09
N THR A 51 -1.69 -6.21 -6.82
CA THR A 51 -0.24 -6.44 -6.85
C THR A 51 0.12 -7.87 -7.20
N GLU A 52 1.15 -8.05 -8.04
CA GLU A 52 1.77 -9.35 -8.33
C GLU A 52 2.78 -9.77 -7.24
N ARG A 53 3.15 -8.82 -6.39
CA ARG A 53 4.19 -8.97 -5.38
C ARG A 53 3.64 -9.64 -4.13
N LEU A 54 4.00 -10.91 -3.93
CA LEU A 54 3.55 -11.71 -2.78
C LEU A 54 3.91 -11.09 -1.43
N ASP A 55 5.08 -10.47 -1.31
CA ASP A 55 5.53 -9.79 -0.09
C ASP A 55 4.60 -8.64 0.30
N ARG A 56 4.08 -7.90 -0.69
CA ARG A 56 3.11 -6.83 -0.47
C ARG A 56 1.74 -7.39 -0.07
N THR A 57 1.33 -8.53 -0.63
CA THR A 57 0.11 -9.24 -0.20
C THR A 57 0.22 -9.72 1.24
N VAL A 58 1.37 -10.28 1.63
CA VAL A 58 1.62 -10.72 3.00
C VAL A 58 1.61 -9.53 3.96
N TRP A 59 2.27 -8.42 3.60
CA TRP A 59 2.21 -7.18 4.38
C TRP A 59 0.77 -6.73 4.60
N ALA A 60 -0.06 -6.73 3.55
CA ALA A 60 -1.46 -6.34 3.65
C ALA A 60 -2.26 -7.22 4.62
N LEU A 61 -2.06 -8.54 4.54
CA LEU A 61 -2.68 -9.49 5.46
C LEU A 61 -2.28 -9.26 6.92
N ILE A 62 -0.99 -8.98 7.17
CA ILE A 62 -0.47 -8.67 8.52
C ILE A 62 -1.11 -7.40 9.08
N ASN A 63 -1.43 -6.42 8.23
CA ASN A 63 -2.11 -5.19 8.64
C ASN A 63 -3.64 -5.34 8.75
N GLY A 64 -4.15 -6.57 8.69
CA GLY A 64 -5.58 -6.85 8.87
C GLY A 64 -6.42 -6.56 7.63
N GLN A 65 -5.81 -6.46 6.45
CA GLN A 65 -6.54 -6.42 5.18
C GLN A 65 -6.93 -7.85 4.73
N VAL A 66 -7.89 -7.92 3.82
CA VAL A 66 -8.32 -9.14 3.12
C VAL A 66 -7.63 -9.17 1.76
N ALA A 67 -7.12 -10.34 1.36
CA ALA A 67 -6.58 -10.58 0.03
C ALA A 67 -7.50 -11.51 -0.79
N VAL A 68 -7.74 -11.17 -2.05
CA VAL A 68 -8.51 -11.96 -3.02
C VAL A 68 -7.58 -12.37 -4.16
N LEU A 69 -7.67 -13.64 -4.52
CA LEU A 69 -6.87 -14.29 -5.55
C LEU A 69 -7.85 -14.91 -6.55
N SER A 70 -7.60 -14.74 -7.84
CA SER A 70 -8.35 -15.41 -8.90
C SER A 70 -7.53 -16.52 -9.50
N ASN A 71 -8.18 -17.62 -9.89
CA ASN A 71 -7.53 -18.67 -10.65
C ASN A 71 -7.14 -18.12 -12.05
N GLY A 72 -5.88 -18.27 -12.43
CA GLY A 72 -5.37 -17.79 -13.73
C GLY A 72 -4.75 -16.37 -13.72
N SER A 73 -4.82 -15.63 -12.61
CA SER A 73 -4.18 -14.32 -12.49
C SER A 73 -2.98 -14.35 -11.55
N PRO A 74 -1.83 -13.74 -11.93
CA PRO A 74 -0.69 -13.58 -11.02
C PRO A 74 -0.89 -12.45 -10.00
N TYR A 75 -1.96 -11.66 -10.12
CA TYR A 75 -2.22 -10.50 -9.27
C TYR A 75 -3.15 -10.84 -8.11
N ALA A 76 -2.79 -10.40 -6.91
CA ALA A 76 -3.61 -10.41 -5.71
C ALA A 76 -4.24 -9.03 -5.48
N ILE A 77 -5.53 -9.00 -5.12
CA ILE A 77 -6.24 -7.78 -4.74
C ILE A 77 -6.31 -7.71 -3.22
N THR A 78 -5.91 -6.60 -2.61
CA THR A 78 -6.01 -6.36 -1.17
C THR A 78 -6.97 -5.22 -0.84
N ALA A 79 -7.76 -5.38 0.21
CA ALA A 79 -8.74 -4.39 0.66
C ALA A 79 -9.07 -4.54 2.17
N PRO A 80 -9.46 -3.48 2.89
CA PRO A 80 -9.52 -2.10 2.44
C PRO A 80 -8.12 -1.48 2.37
N ALA A 81 -7.84 -0.76 1.28
CA ALA A 81 -6.62 0.04 1.14
C ALA A 81 -6.84 1.46 1.64
N THR A 82 -5.81 2.03 2.25
CA THR A 82 -5.74 3.42 2.71
C THR A 82 -4.78 4.21 1.83
N LEU A 83 -4.85 5.54 1.91
CA LEU A 83 -3.93 6.41 1.17
C LEU A 83 -2.45 6.09 1.47
N LEU A 84 -2.12 5.72 2.71
CA LEU A 84 -0.76 5.42 3.14
C LEU A 84 -0.20 4.16 2.46
N ASP A 85 -1.04 3.19 2.12
CA ASP A 85 -0.61 1.94 1.48
C ASP A 85 -0.03 2.15 0.07
N PHE A 86 -0.32 3.31 -0.55
CA PHE A 86 0.25 3.72 -1.83
C PHE A 86 1.61 4.39 -1.69
N PHE A 87 1.91 4.99 -0.53
CA PHE A 87 3.18 5.68 -0.28
C PHE A 87 4.20 4.81 0.46
N VAL A 88 3.77 3.75 1.14
CA VAL A 88 4.64 2.85 1.90
C VAL A 88 5.00 1.64 1.03
N SER A 89 6.29 1.41 0.82
CA SER A 89 6.78 0.15 0.27
C SER A 89 7.06 -0.83 1.42
N PRO A 90 6.71 -2.13 1.29
CA PRO A 90 7.18 -3.15 2.23
C PRO A 90 8.71 -3.14 2.41
N GLU A 91 9.45 -2.70 1.38
CA GLU A 91 10.91 -2.53 1.40
C GLU A 91 11.40 -1.50 2.41
N ASP A 92 10.62 -0.46 2.68
CA ASP A 92 10.98 0.58 3.64
C ASP A 92 11.01 0.02 5.08
N TYR A 93 10.26 -1.05 5.35
CA TYR A 93 10.33 -1.79 6.61
C TYR A 93 11.53 -2.74 6.69
N TYR A 94 12.07 -3.18 5.55
CA TYR A 94 13.27 -4.03 5.51
C TYR A 94 14.57 -3.23 5.58
N LEU A 95 14.55 -1.92 5.32
CA LEU A 95 15.73 -1.08 5.48
C LEU A 95 16.12 -0.99 6.96
N PRO A 96 17.32 -1.45 7.36
CA PRO A 96 17.83 -1.21 8.70
C PRO A 96 17.90 0.30 8.96
N TRP A 97 17.56 0.72 10.18
CA TRP A 97 17.66 2.12 10.65
C TRP A 97 19.01 2.78 10.32
N VAL A 98 20.06 1.98 10.12
CA VAL A 98 21.41 2.38 9.72
C VAL A 98 21.45 3.03 8.33
N ILE A 99 20.77 2.48 7.33
CA ILE A 99 20.78 3.04 5.96
C ILE A 99 19.95 4.34 5.92
N ALA A 100 18.80 4.36 6.61
CA ALA A 100 17.98 5.57 6.77
C ALA A 100 18.74 6.70 7.49
N SER A 101 19.57 6.36 8.48
CA SER A 101 20.44 7.30 9.18
C SER A 101 21.55 7.85 8.27
N PHE A 102 22.10 7.02 7.38
CA PHE A 102 23.16 7.42 6.45
C PHE A 102 22.71 8.51 5.47
N PHE A 103 21.49 8.41 4.94
CA PHE A 103 20.91 9.47 4.11
C PHE A 103 20.63 10.74 4.91
N ARG A 104 20.12 10.62 6.15
CA ARG A 104 19.85 11.77 7.04
C ARG A 104 21.12 12.56 7.39
N LEU A 105 22.25 11.86 7.57
CA LEU A 105 23.56 12.48 7.82
C LEU A 105 24.08 13.27 6.63
N LYS A 106 23.91 12.78 5.39
CA LYS A 106 24.33 13.52 4.18
C LYS A 106 23.59 14.85 4.01
N PHE A 107 22.31 14.92 4.37
CA PHE A 107 21.51 16.14 4.27
C PHE A 107 21.72 17.11 5.44
N SER A 108 22.17 16.63 6.61
CA SER A 108 22.55 17.50 7.73
C SER A 108 23.90 18.21 7.52
N VAL A 109 24.65 17.84 6.49
CA VAL A 109 25.93 18.48 6.10
C VAL A 109 25.75 19.31 4.83
N HIS A 110 24.64 20.04 4.69
CA HIS A 110 24.69 21.30 3.94
C HIS A 110 25.17 22.38 4.92
N PRO A 111 26.46 22.77 4.89
CA PRO A 111 26.92 23.85 5.73
C PRO A 111 26.16 25.11 5.34
N LYS A 112 25.58 25.78 6.34
CA LYS A 112 25.15 27.17 6.25
C LYS A 112 26.26 27.97 5.55
N ILE A 113 26.05 28.35 4.29
CA ILE A 113 26.85 29.41 3.67
C ILE A 113 26.42 30.71 4.35
N ARG A 114 27.08 31.02 5.45
CA ARG A 114 26.99 32.31 6.14
C ARG A 114 28.07 33.18 5.52
N ILE A 115 27.68 34.01 4.55
CA ILE A 115 28.53 35.07 4.03
C ILE A 115 28.73 36.06 5.18
N ILE A 116 29.95 36.09 5.72
CA ILE A 116 30.39 37.09 6.69
C ILE A 116 30.96 38.23 5.84
N GLN A 117 30.22 39.34 5.67
CA GLN A 117 30.86 40.59 5.29
C GLN A 117 31.55 41.14 6.55
N THR A 118 32.86 40.94 6.64
CA THR A 118 33.76 41.67 7.53
C THR A 118 33.79 43.14 7.12
N GLY A 119 33.54 44.02 8.08
CA GLY A 119 33.85 45.44 7.93
C GLY A 119 35.34 45.66 7.74
N VAL A 120 35.67 46.62 6.88
CA VAL A 120 36.96 47.32 6.85
C VAL A 120 36.61 48.78 7.09
N GLY A 121 37.19 49.37 8.13
CA GLY A 121 37.10 50.80 8.37
C GLY A 121 38.00 51.57 7.41
N GLU A 122 37.51 52.68 6.90
CA GLU A 122 37.96 54.07 7.12
C GLU A 122 36.79 55.01 6.82
#